data_AF-A0A2D8XFD0-F1
#
_entry.id   AF-A0A2D8XFD0-F1
#
_cell.length_a   1.000
_cell.length_b   1.000
_cell.length_c   1.000
_cell.angle_alpha   90.00
_cell.angle_beta   90.00
_cell.angle_gamma   90.00
#
_symmetry.space_group_name_H-M   'P 1'
#
loop_
_entity.id
_entity.type
_entity.pdbx_description
1 polymer ?
#
loop_
_entity_poly.entity_id
_entity_poly.type
_entity_poly.pdbx_seq_one_letter_code
_entity_poly.pdbx_strand_id
1 'polypeptide(L)'
;MKTVRQLMLEDLPLHSNILKSKKPKEEWTIGDLTNYTNSVDMVVKRWAEAVTEHLEFPESIVAEILGSLVVTRLLIDDLKILRKNPSADCISLLDGTQIITDLKQKMLPMSKSYARVPSLAQWYMTLPNEIDVVYRSIRRRLKDGQ
;
A
#
# COMPACT_ATOMS: atom_id res chain seq x y z
N MET A 1 -4.36 -10.14 22.64
CA MET A 1 -3.11 -9.64 22.00
C MET A 1 -2.78 -10.46 20.76
N LYS A 2 -2.65 -9.83 19.59
CA LYS A 2 -2.33 -10.51 18.32
C LYS A 2 -0.82 -10.77 18.20
N THR A 3 -0.44 -11.88 17.56
CA THR A 3 0.96 -12.19 17.25
C THR A 3 1.48 -11.34 16.09
N VAL A 4 2.80 -11.21 15.95
CA VAL A 4 3.44 -10.54 14.80
C VAL A 4 2.96 -11.14 13.48
N ARG A 5 2.83 -12.47 13.41
CA ARG A 5 2.33 -13.19 12.24
C ARG A 5 0.90 -12.76 11.88
N GLN A 6 0.03 -12.63 12.88
CA GLN A 6 -1.34 -12.17 12.68
C GLN A 6 -1.43 -10.69 12.26
N LEU A 7 -0.51 -9.85 12.72
CA LEU A 7 -0.40 -8.44 12.31
C LEU A 7 0.10 -8.31 10.87
N MET A 8 0.93 -9.26 10.41
CA MET A 8 1.38 -9.37 9.02
C MET A 8 0.41 -10.17 8.13
N LEU A 9 -0.80 -10.47 8.62
CA LEU A 9 -1.83 -11.26 7.94
C LEU A 9 -1.38 -12.67 7.50
N GLU A 10 -0.41 -13.28 8.18
CA GLU A 10 0.03 -14.66 7.87
C GLU A 10 -1.05 -15.71 8.15
N ASP A 11 -2.04 -15.36 8.97
CA ASP A 11 -3.23 -16.17 9.24
C ASP A 11 -4.32 -16.04 8.16
N LEU A 12 -4.16 -15.13 7.18
CA LEU A 12 -5.10 -14.92 6.07
C LEU A 12 -4.41 -15.25 4.74
N PRO A 13 -4.52 -16.49 4.22
CA PRO A 13 -3.75 -16.95 3.06
C PRO A 13 -3.90 -16.07 1.82
N LEU A 14 -5.13 -15.58 1.55
CA LEU A 14 -5.40 -14.68 0.42
C LEU A 14 -4.52 -13.42 0.46
N HIS A 15 -4.54 -12.70 1.58
CA HIS A 15 -3.77 -11.47 1.73
C HIS A 15 -2.27 -11.73 1.92
N SER A 16 -1.91 -12.79 2.66
CA SER A 16 -0.50 -13.14 2.90
C SER A 16 0.23 -13.45 1.60
N ASN A 17 -0.39 -14.21 0.69
CA ASN A 17 0.21 -14.56 -0.59
C ASN A 17 0.47 -13.32 -1.47
N ILE A 18 -0.41 -12.33 -1.42
CA ILE A 18 -0.26 -11.07 -2.13
C ILE A 18 0.87 -10.23 -1.50
N LEU A 19 0.83 -10.04 -0.18
CA LEU A 19 1.80 -9.20 0.56
C LEU A 19 3.22 -9.79 0.56
N LYS A 20 3.35 -11.11 0.45
CA LYS A 20 4.63 -11.83 0.42
C LYS A 20 4.99 -12.32 -0.98
N SER A 21 4.32 -11.83 -2.02
CA SER A 21 4.56 -12.25 -3.39
C SER A 21 6.03 -12.06 -3.75
N LYS A 22 6.68 -13.15 -4.18
CA LYS A 22 8.07 -13.18 -4.65
C LYS A 22 8.21 -12.79 -6.13
N LYS A 23 7.09 -12.50 -6.80
CA LYS A 23 7.09 -12.06 -8.19
C LYS A 23 7.89 -10.75 -8.31
N PRO A 24 8.85 -10.64 -9.25
CA PRO A 24 9.61 -9.40 -9.47
C PRO A 24 8.67 -8.21 -9.66
N LYS A 25 8.95 -7.08 -9.01
CA LYS A 25 8.03 -5.92 -9.01
C LYS A 25 7.83 -5.34 -10.41
N GLU A 26 8.79 -5.55 -11.28
CA GLU A 26 8.80 -5.20 -12.70
C GLU A 26 7.78 -6.01 -13.50
N GLU A 27 7.36 -7.18 -13.03
CA GLU A 27 6.38 -8.03 -13.72
C GLU A 27 4.95 -7.83 -13.19
N TRP A 28 4.77 -7.01 -12.16
CA TRP A 28 3.46 -6.79 -11.55
C TRP A 28 2.53 -6.06 -12.51
N THR A 29 1.29 -6.55 -12.57
CA THR A 29 0.21 -5.97 -13.36
C THR A 29 -0.56 -4.92 -12.55
N ILE A 30 -1.41 -4.14 -13.21
CA ILE A 30 -2.37 -3.23 -12.53
C ILE A 30 -3.25 -4.02 -11.54
N GLY A 31 -3.62 -5.25 -11.88
CA GLY A 31 -4.40 -6.14 -11.01
C GLY A 31 -3.62 -6.57 -9.77
N ASP A 32 -2.33 -6.92 -9.93
CA ASP A 32 -1.45 -7.25 -8.80
C ASP A 32 -1.33 -6.07 -7.83
N LEU A 33 -1.11 -4.86 -8.36
CA LEU A 33 -1.02 -3.64 -7.56
C LEU A 33 -2.35 -3.34 -6.84
N THR A 34 -3.48 -3.48 -7.51
CA THR A 34 -4.82 -3.29 -6.92
C THR A 34 -5.07 -4.27 -5.77
N ASN A 35 -4.75 -5.55 -5.98
CA ASN A 35 -4.89 -6.59 -4.97
C ASN A 35 -3.96 -6.34 -3.76
N TYR A 36 -2.76 -5.84 -4.02
CA TYR A 36 -1.82 -5.46 -2.97
C TYR A 36 -2.35 -4.29 -2.14
N THR A 37 -2.83 -3.22 -2.77
CA THR A 37 -3.45 -2.09 -2.04
C THR A 37 -4.65 -2.53 -1.20
N ASN A 38 -5.49 -3.43 -1.71
CA ASN A 38 -6.62 -3.98 -0.95
C ASN A 38 -6.15 -4.84 0.24
N SER A 39 -5.00 -5.51 0.11
CA SER A 39 -4.40 -6.25 1.21
C SER A 39 -3.80 -5.32 2.26
N VAL A 40 -3.25 -4.17 1.86
CA VAL A 40 -2.82 -3.11 2.78
C VAL A 40 -4.00 -2.56 3.59
N ASP A 41 -5.20 -2.38 2.99
CA ASP A 41 -6.40 -2.01 3.76
C ASP A 41 -6.66 -2.99 4.92
N MET A 42 -6.50 -4.30 4.66
CA MET A 42 -6.68 -5.33 5.68
C MET A 42 -5.59 -5.26 6.77
N VAL A 43 -4.36 -4.90 6.40
CA VAL A 43 -3.27 -4.67 7.38
C VAL A 43 -3.62 -3.51 8.30
N VAL A 44 -4.13 -2.41 7.76
CA VAL A 44 -4.54 -1.22 8.53
C VAL A 44 -5.68 -1.57 9.50
N LYS A 45 -6.70 -2.30 9.03
CA LYS A 45 -7.79 -2.80 9.90
C LYS A 45 -7.25 -3.69 11.01
N ARG A 46 -6.37 -4.63 10.66
CA ARG A 46 -5.80 -5.59 11.60
C ARG A 46 -4.94 -4.92 12.68
N TRP A 47 -4.17 -3.92 12.27
CA TRP A 47 -3.40 -3.05 13.15
C TRP A 47 -4.32 -2.27 14.09
N ALA A 48 -5.36 -1.62 13.55
CA ALA A 48 -6.33 -0.84 14.33
C ALA A 48 -6.91 -1.67 15.48
N GLU A 49 -7.47 -2.85 15.15
CA GLU A 49 -8.02 -3.79 16.13
C GLU A 49 -7.01 -4.23 17.19
N ALA A 50 -5.71 -4.23 16.88
CA ALA A 50 -4.67 -4.62 17.83
C ALA A 50 -4.22 -3.48 18.75
N VAL A 51 -4.42 -2.22 18.34
CA VAL A 51 -4.00 -1.04 19.11
C VAL A 51 -5.17 -0.33 19.81
N THR A 52 -6.42 -0.68 19.50
CA THR A 52 -7.63 -0.13 20.18
C THR A 52 -7.59 -0.27 21.69
N GLU A 53 -6.92 -1.29 22.24
CA GLU A 53 -6.78 -1.48 23.69
C GLU A 53 -5.69 -0.58 24.33
N HIS A 54 -4.87 0.11 23.52
CA HIS A 54 -3.63 0.76 23.98
C HIS A 54 -3.41 2.18 23.44
N LEU A 55 -4.19 2.62 22.46
CA LEU A 55 -4.14 3.98 21.90
C LEU A 55 -5.51 4.63 22.07
N GLU A 56 -5.54 5.86 22.58
CA GLU A 56 -6.79 6.61 22.77
C GLU A 56 -7.45 7.06 21.46
N PHE A 57 -6.70 7.13 20.34
CA PHE A 57 -7.19 7.71 19.08
C PHE A 57 -6.74 6.97 17.79
N PRO A 58 -6.92 5.64 17.66
CA PRO A 58 -6.55 4.93 16.43
C PRO A 58 -7.46 5.30 15.25
N GLU A 59 -8.70 5.73 15.48
CA GLU A 59 -9.70 5.95 14.43
C GLU A 59 -9.31 7.07 13.45
N SER A 60 -8.78 8.19 13.95
CA SER A 60 -8.33 9.29 13.09
C SER A 60 -7.16 8.87 12.21
N ILE A 61 -6.19 8.15 12.78
CA ILE A 61 -5.04 7.60 12.05
C ILE A 61 -5.51 6.63 10.97
N VAL A 62 -6.41 5.71 11.32
CA VAL A 62 -6.99 4.75 10.37
C VAL A 62 -7.73 5.48 9.25
N ALA A 63 -8.55 6.47 9.56
CA ALA A 63 -9.28 7.25 8.58
C ALA A 63 -8.34 7.98 7.61
N GLU A 64 -7.26 8.59 8.12
CA GLU A 64 -6.25 9.24 7.27
C GLU A 64 -5.55 8.24 6.34
N ILE A 65 -5.15 7.07 6.84
CA ILE A 65 -4.48 6.06 6.03
C ILE A 65 -5.43 5.50 4.96
N LEU A 66 -6.65 5.13 5.35
CA LEU A 66 -7.65 4.58 4.43
C LEU A 66 -8.04 5.62 3.37
N GLY A 67 -8.16 6.90 3.75
CA GLY A 67 -8.35 8.00 2.81
C GLY A 67 -7.22 8.10 1.79
N SER A 68 -5.97 8.07 2.24
CA SER A 68 -4.81 8.06 1.34
C SER A 68 -4.77 6.81 0.44
N LEU A 69 -5.20 5.64 0.94
CA LEU A 69 -5.34 4.42 0.12
C LEU A 69 -6.46 4.52 -0.93
N VAL A 70 -7.53 5.27 -0.66
CA VAL A 70 -8.55 5.58 -1.68
C VAL A 70 -7.94 6.43 -2.79
N VAL A 71 -7.25 7.52 -2.46
CA VAL A 71 -6.60 8.38 -3.46
C VAL A 71 -5.56 7.59 -4.26
N THR A 72 -4.79 6.72 -3.59
CA THR A 72 -3.83 5.82 -4.25
C THR A 72 -4.52 4.88 -5.24
N ARG A 73 -5.71 4.36 -4.93
CA ARG A 73 -6.48 3.51 -5.85
C ARG A 73 -6.99 4.30 -7.06
N LEU A 74 -7.38 5.55 -6.90
CA LEU A 74 -7.73 6.42 -8.04
C LEU A 74 -6.52 6.60 -8.99
N LEU A 75 -5.31 6.74 -8.46
CA LEU A 75 -4.09 6.76 -9.28
C LEU A 75 -3.86 5.44 -10.02
N ILE A 76 -4.16 4.31 -9.40
CA ILE A 76 -4.06 3.00 -10.04
C ILE A 76 -5.11 2.86 -11.15
N ASP A 77 -6.30 3.43 -10.96
CA ASP A 77 -7.35 3.45 -11.98
C ASP A 77 -6.95 4.30 -13.19
N ASP A 78 -6.23 5.40 -13.00
CA ASP A 78 -5.66 6.20 -14.10
C ASP A 78 -4.70 5.37 -14.99
N LEU A 79 -3.98 4.38 -14.42
CA LEU A 79 -3.15 3.47 -15.22
C LEU A 79 -4.00 2.64 -16.18
N LYS A 80 -5.26 2.35 -15.85
CA LYS A 80 -6.17 1.63 -16.76
C LYS A 80 -6.55 2.50 -17.96
N ILE A 81 -6.63 3.82 -17.77
CA ILE A 81 -6.84 4.80 -18.83
C ILE A 81 -5.59 4.87 -19.72
N LEU A 82 -4.41 5.05 -19.11
CA LEU A 82 -3.13 5.08 -19.83
C LEU A 82 -2.89 3.81 -20.66
N ARG A 83 -3.28 2.64 -20.14
CA ARG A 83 -3.17 1.37 -20.87
C ARG A 83 -4.02 1.35 -22.15
N LYS A 84 -5.16 2.03 -22.16
CA LYS A 84 -6.04 2.12 -23.34
C LYS A 84 -5.64 3.27 -24.27
N ASN A 85 -5.13 4.35 -23.72
CA ASN A 85 -4.69 5.54 -24.44
C ASN A 85 -3.39 6.07 -23.81
N PRO A 86 -2.22 5.68 -24.32
CA PRO A 86 -0.92 6.13 -23.80
C PRO A 86 -0.73 7.65 -23.87
N SER A 87 -1.46 8.34 -24.76
CA SER A 87 -1.44 9.79 -24.92
C SER A 87 -2.47 10.51 -24.04
N ALA A 88 -3.24 9.78 -23.22
CA ALA A 88 -4.18 10.40 -22.29
C ALA A 88 -3.47 11.34 -21.32
N ASP A 89 -4.13 12.45 -21.04
CA ASP A 89 -3.76 13.37 -19.97
C ASP A 89 -4.19 12.76 -18.64
N CYS A 90 -3.21 12.20 -17.93
CA CYS A 90 -3.38 11.58 -16.62
C CYS A 90 -2.35 12.20 -15.68
N ILE A 91 -2.53 12.00 -14.37
CA ILE A 91 -1.60 12.52 -13.36
C ILE A 91 -0.13 12.26 -13.73
N SER A 92 0.69 13.29 -13.53
CA SER A 92 2.12 13.21 -13.81
C SER A 92 2.79 12.15 -12.91
N LEU A 93 3.94 11.62 -13.34
CA LEU A 93 4.65 10.62 -12.53
C LEU A 93 5.04 11.19 -11.17
N LEU A 94 5.44 12.46 -11.16
CA LEU A 94 5.90 13.18 -9.98
C LEU A 94 4.75 13.35 -8.99
N ASP A 95 3.59 13.84 -9.46
CA ASP A 95 2.42 14.04 -8.60
C ASP A 95 1.91 12.71 -8.06
N GLY A 96 1.88 11.65 -8.90
CA GLY A 96 1.51 10.31 -8.44
C GLY A 96 2.47 9.77 -7.38
N THR A 97 3.78 10.00 -7.53
CA THR A 97 4.78 9.62 -6.52
C THR A 97 4.63 10.43 -5.23
N GLN A 98 4.28 11.72 -5.33
CA GLN A 98 4.03 12.56 -4.16
C GLN A 98 2.84 12.06 -3.35
N ILE A 99 1.73 11.72 -4.00
CA ILE A 99 0.56 11.14 -3.33
C ILE A 99 0.90 9.84 -2.59
N ILE A 100 1.70 8.95 -3.20
CA ILE A 100 2.13 7.71 -2.54
C ILE A 100 3.13 8.00 -1.40
N THR A 101 3.95 9.05 -1.52
CA THR A 101 4.81 9.53 -0.45
C THR A 101 3.99 10.05 0.73
N ASP A 102 2.87 10.73 0.48
CA ASP A 102 1.96 11.18 1.52
C ASP A 102 1.32 9.99 2.24
N LEU A 103 0.92 8.93 1.52
CA LEU A 103 0.49 7.66 2.13
C LEU A 103 1.56 7.09 3.08
N LYS A 104 2.84 7.11 2.70
CA LYS A 104 3.94 6.67 3.57
C LYS A 104 4.01 7.47 4.86
N GLN A 105 3.82 8.80 4.80
CA GLN A 105 3.78 9.64 6.00
C GLN A 105 2.58 9.29 6.89
N LYS A 106 1.41 9.04 6.29
CA LYS A 106 0.21 8.64 7.02
C LYS A 106 0.33 7.27 7.69
N MET A 107 1.10 6.35 7.12
CA MET A 107 1.35 5.02 7.71
C MET A 107 2.44 5.01 8.79
N LEU A 108 3.21 6.09 8.96
CA LEU A 108 4.29 6.18 9.94
C LEU A 108 3.86 5.86 11.39
N PRO A 109 2.68 6.29 11.89
CA PRO A 109 2.21 5.92 13.21
C PRO A 109 2.13 4.41 13.43
N MET A 110 1.75 3.62 12.41
CA MET A 110 1.69 2.16 12.52
C MET A 110 3.04 1.56 12.85
N SER A 111 4.09 2.04 12.18
CA SER A 111 5.47 1.63 12.43
C SER A 111 5.92 2.02 13.84
N LYS A 112 5.63 3.27 14.25
CA LYS A 112 5.99 3.79 15.58
C LYS A 112 5.33 3.02 16.72
N SER A 113 4.08 2.59 16.58
CA SER A 113 3.37 1.78 17.60
C SER A 113 4.09 0.46 17.92
N TYR A 114 4.90 -0.05 16.99
CA TYR A 114 5.64 -1.30 17.13
C TYR A 114 7.16 -1.10 17.10
N ALA A 115 7.67 0.07 17.50
CA ALA A 115 9.11 0.37 17.49
C ALA A 115 9.97 -0.64 18.28
N ARG A 116 9.40 -1.30 19.30
CA ARG A 116 10.06 -2.38 20.08
C ARG A 116 10.07 -3.74 19.36
N VAL A 117 9.44 -3.85 18.20
CA VAL A 117 9.40 -5.03 17.33
C VAL A 117 9.93 -4.61 15.95
N PRO A 118 11.26 -4.47 15.77
CA PRO A 118 11.84 -3.83 14.59
C PRO A 118 11.44 -4.48 13.26
N SER A 119 11.29 -5.80 13.23
CA SER A 119 10.85 -6.53 12.03
C SER A 119 9.47 -6.08 11.56
N LEU A 120 8.51 -5.93 12.48
CA LEU A 120 7.16 -5.50 12.18
C LEU A 120 7.11 -4.00 11.85
N ALA A 121 7.83 -3.18 12.62
CA ALA A 121 7.93 -1.74 12.38
C ALA A 121 8.51 -1.44 10.99
N GLN A 122 9.59 -2.13 10.61
CA GLN A 122 10.20 -2.00 9.28
C GLN A 122 9.25 -2.49 8.20
N TRP A 123 8.58 -3.62 8.42
CA TRP A 123 7.63 -4.17 7.44
C TRP A 123 6.47 -3.21 7.14
N TYR A 124 5.89 -2.55 8.15
CA TYR A 124 4.86 -1.53 7.87
C TYR A 124 5.37 -0.40 6.97
N MET A 125 6.65 -0.03 7.09
CA MET A 125 7.26 1.00 6.24
C MET A 125 7.55 0.52 4.82
N THR A 126 7.65 -0.79 4.57
CA THR A 126 7.84 -1.31 3.20
C THR A 126 6.54 -1.30 2.39
N LEU A 127 5.38 -1.42 3.04
CA LEU A 127 4.08 -1.46 2.36
C LEU A 127 3.86 -0.32 1.36
N PRO A 128 3.98 0.97 1.74
CA PRO A 128 3.81 2.08 0.79
C PRO A 128 4.96 2.15 -0.23
N ASN A 129 6.19 1.72 0.13
CA ASN A 129 7.30 1.72 -0.82
C ASN A 129 7.07 0.70 -1.95
N GLU A 130 6.48 -0.45 -1.65
CA GLU A 130 6.15 -1.45 -2.67
C GLU A 130 5.10 -0.94 -3.65
N ILE A 131 4.08 -0.23 -3.15
CA ILE A 131 3.08 0.44 -4.00
C ILE A 131 3.78 1.42 -4.96
N ASP A 132 4.67 2.25 -4.42
CA ASP A 132 5.40 3.28 -5.17
C ASP A 132 6.30 2.69 -6.26
N VAL A 133 7.09 1.66 -5.93
CA VAL A 133 7.96 0.95 -6.88
C VAL A 133 7.14 0.34 -8.01
N VAL A 134 6.06 -0.38 -7.68
CA VAL A 134 5.22 -1.06 -8.68
C VAL A 134 4.46 -0.04 -9.54
N TYR A 135 3.91 1.02 -8.94
CA TYR A 135 3.23 2.10 -9.67
C TYR A 135 4.16 2.73 -10.72
N ARG A 136 5.37 3.12 -10.32
CA ARG A 136 6.37 3.71 -11.24
C ARG A 136 6.74 2.75 -12.36
N SER A 137 6.91 1.47 -12.01
CA SER A 137 7.27 0.44 -12.99
C SER A 137 6.17 0.25 -14.04
N ILE A 138 4.91 0.08 -13.61
CA ILE A 138 3.78 -0.04 -14.54
C ILE A 138 3.65 1.23 -15.39
N ARG A 139 3.68 2.41 -14.77
CA ARG A 139 3.49 3.68 -15.49
C ARG A 139 4.56 3.92 -16.56
N ARG A 140 5.83 3.57 -16.30
CA ARG A 140 6.89 3.63 -17.32
C ARG A 140 6.57 2.73 -18.50
N ARG A 141 6.28 1.44 -18.26
CA ARG A 141 5.95 0.48 -19.33
C ARG A 141 4.80 0.95 -20.21
N LEU A 142 3.73 1.45 -19.59
CA LEU A 142 2.57 1.97 -20.33
C LEU A 142 2.89 3.20 -21.19
N LYS A 143 3.81 4.07 -20.77
CA LYS A 143 4.23 5.23 -21.57
C LYS A 143 5.27 4.86 -22.63
N ASP A 144 6.06 3.82 -22.38
CA ASP A 144 7.07 3.30 -23.32
C ASP A 144 6.47 2.32 -24.37
N GLY A 145 5.17 2.03 -24.29
CA GLY A 145 4.44 1.19 -25.23
C GLY A 145 4.57 -0.32 -25.00
N GLN A 146 4.90 -0.73 -23.77
CA GLN A 146 5.01 -2.13 -23.34
C GLN A 146 3.77 -2.64 -22.60
#